data_AF-A0A858BSB6-F1
#
_entry.id   AF-A0A858BSB6-F1
#
_cell.length_a   1.000
_cell.length_b   1.000
_cell.length_c   1.000
_cell.angle_alpha   90.00
_cell.angle_beta   90.00
_cell.angle_gamma   90.00
#
_symmetry.space_group_name_H-M   'P 1'
#
loop_
_entity.id
_entity.type
_entity.pdbx_description
1 polymer ?
#
loop_
_entity_poly.entity_id
_entity_poly.type
_entity_poly.pdbx_seq_one_letter_code
_entity_poly.pdbx_strand_id
1 'polypeptide(L)'
;MILTEKEKMLLNDLKSEEKLCVDKYSKYATEASCNQLKSLFSSLGAIEQNHYDTLTQILSGTTPAMGMGGGQKPNLQQMGGQQPAAAAQAQSIPQMSSQAQSGYQNKTRDQYLCTDALGTEKHVSSMYDTCIFEFKDESVRNTLNHIQKEEQEHGKKIYDYMAQNGMYS
;
A
#
# COMPACT_ATOMS: atom_id res chain seq x y z
N MET A 1 7.49 -16.24 -24.76
CA MET A 1 8.19 -14.97 -24.49
C MET A 1 9.66 -15.27 -24.26
N ILE A 2 10.56 -14.45 -24.82
CA ILE A 2 12.00 -14.49 -24.49
C ILE A 2 12.39 -13.08 -24.08
N LEU A 3 12.69 -12.87 -22.80
CA LEU A 3 13.14 -11.60 -22.27
C LEU A 3 14.61 -11.38 -22.60
N THR A 4 14.96 -10.17 -23.01
CA THR A 4 16.35 -9.72 -23.12
C THR A 4 16.98 -9.58 -21.73
N GLU A 5 18.32 -9.54 -21.66
CA GLU A 5 19.01 -9.30 -20.38
C GLU A 5 18.64 -7.94 -19.77
N LYS A 6 18.43 -6.90 -20.59
CA LYS A 6 17.93 -5.60 -20.13
C LYS A 6 16.55 -5.72 -19.48
N GLU A 7 15.61 -6.38 -20.14
CA GLU A 7 14.25 -6.58 -19.61
C GLU A 7 14.25 -7.41 -18.32
N LYS A 8 15.12 -8.43 -18.21
CA LYS A 8 15.30 -9.18 -16.95
C LYS A 8 15.82 -8.29 -15.83
N MET A 9 16.80 -7.42 -16.08
CA MET A 9 17.29 -6.48 -15.06
C MET A 9 16.16 -5.55 -14.60
N LEU A 10 15.44 -4.93 -15.54
CA LEU A 10 14.31 -4.05 -15.22
C LEU A 10 13.22 -4.76 -14.40
N LEU A 11 12.85 -6.00 -14.75
CA LEU A 11 11.88 -6.77 -13.94
C LEU A 11 12.41 -7.09 -12.54
N ASN A 12 13.71 -7.38 -12.39
CA ASN A 12 14.28 -7.66 -11.07
C ASN A 12 14.34 -6.39 -10.21
N ASP A 13 14.60 -5.24 -10.81
CA ASP A 13 14.57 -3.94 -10.12
C ASP A 13 13.13 -3.65 -9.66
N LEU A 14 12.14 -3.69 -10.56
CA LEU A 14 10.73 -3.54 -10.19
C LEU A 14 10.31 -4.52 -9.09
N LYS A 15 10.67 -5.81 -9.24
CA LYS A 15 10.33 -6.84 -8.24
C LYS A 15 10.95 -6.55 -6.87
N SER A 16 12.14 -5.96 -6.83
CA SER A 16 12.79 -5.59 -5.57
C SER A 16 12.07 -4.41 -4.91
N GLU A 17 11.62 -3.44 -5.70
CA GLU A 17 10.79 -2.32 -5.22
C GLU A 17 9.42 -2.81 -4.71
N GLU A 18 8.74 -3.72 -5.43
CA GLU A 18 7.48 -4.31 -4.95
C GLU A 18 7.66 -5.03 -3.62
N LYS A 19 8.77 -5.77 -3.48
CA LYS A 19 9.07 -6.45 -2.22
C LYS A 19 9.28 -5.47 -1.08
N LEU A 20 9.96 -4.36 -1.35
CA LEU A 20 10.15 -3.28 -0.39
C LEU A 20 8.80 -2.65 0.00
N CYS A 21 7.89 -2.44 -0.95
CA CYS A 21 6.56 -1.91 -0.70
C CYS A 21 5.73 -2.86 0.19
N VAL A 22 5.73 -4.16 -0.09
CA VAL A 22 5.12 -5.19 0.77
C VAL A 22 5.64 -5.09 2.21
N ASP A 23 6.97 -5.03 2.38
CA ASP A 23 7.60 -4.99 3.70
C ASP A 23 7.28 -3.70 4.45
N LYS A 24 7.33 -2.56 3.75
CA LYS A 24 6.97 -1.26 4.30
C LYS A 24 5.51 -1.22 4.74
N TYR A 25 4.57 -1.67 3.91
CA TYR A 25 3.16 -1.66 4.27
C TYR A 25 2.81 -2.60 5.41
N SER A 26 3.43 -3.78 5.46
CA SER A 26 3.32 -4.68 6.61
C SER A 26 3.78 -4.00 7.90
N LYS A 27 4.96 -3.36 7.87
CA LYS A 27 5.50 -2.60 9.01
C LYS A 27 4.58 -1.44 9.39
N TYR A 28 4.19 -0.61 8.43
CA TYR A 28 3.39 0.59 8.70
C TYR A 28 1.98 0.27 9.20
N ALA A 29 1.38 -0.84 8.78
CA ALA A 29 0.11 -1.31 9.32
C ALA A 29 0.21 -1.67 10.82
N THR A 30 1.39 -2.10 11.30
CA THR A 30 1.61 -2.35 12.73
C THR A 30 1.94 -1.06 13.50
N GLU A 31 2.66 -0.15 12.87
CA GLU A 31 3.16 1.07 13.50
C GLU A 31 2.15 2.21 13.50
N ALA A 32 1.20 2.26 12.57
CA ALA A 32 0.20 3.33 12.52
C ALA A 32 -0.63 3.39 13.81
N SER A 33 -1.05 4.59 14.19
CA SER A 33 -1.86 4.85 15.38
C SER A 33 -3.35 4.71 15.05
N CYS A 34 -3.77 5.30 13.92
CA CYS A 34 -5.14 5.30 13.45
C CYS A 34 -5.55 3.95 12.83
N ASN A 35 -6.67 3.38 13.27
CA ASN A 35 -7.17 2.11 12.72
C ASN A 35 -7.49 2.20 11.22
N GLN A 36 -8.02 3.33 10.74
CA GLN A 36 -8.25 3.53 9.30
C GLN A 36 -6.93 3.47 8.51
N LEU A 37 -5.86 4.06 9.05
CA LEU A 37 -4.55 4.02 8.40
C LEU A 37 -3.94 2.62 8.42
N LYS A 38 -4.11 1.88 9.52
CA LYS A 38 -3.71 0.45 9.58
C LYS A 38 -4.39 -0.34 8.47
N SER A 39 -5.72 -0.20 8.35
CA SER A 39 -6.50 -0.88 7.31
C SER A 39 -6.09 -0.47 5.90
N LEU A 40 -5.78 0.82 5.68
CA LEU A 40 -5.25 1.30 4.41
C LEU A 40 -3.92 0.61 4.07
N PHE A 41 -2.94 0.65 4.97
CA PHE A 41 -1.64 0.01 4.74
C PHE A 41 -1.74 -1.50 4.57
N SER A 42 -2.58 -2.19 5.35
CA SER A 42 -2.82 -3.63 5.14
C SER A 42 -3.42 -3.93 3.76
N SER A 43 -4.35 -3.08 3.28
CA SER A 43 -4.94 -3.24 1.96
C SER A 43 -3.93 -3.00 0.84
N LEU A 44 -3.06 -1.98 0.98
CA LEU A 44 -2.04 -1.67 -0.02
C LEU A 44 -1.00 -2.78 -0.09
N GLY A 45 -0.48 -3.24 1.06
CA GLY A 45 0.49 -4.35 1.09
C GLY A 45 -0.03 -5.66 0.49
N ALA A 46 -1.34 -5.92 0.56
CA ALA A 46 -1.94 -7.07 -0.12
C ALA A 46 -1.99 -6.91 -1.66
N ILE A 47 -2.08 -5.68 -2.17
CA ILE A 47 -2.02 -5.39 -3.60
C ILE A 47 -0.57 -5.51 -4.08
N GLU A 48 0.40 -4.93 -3.35
CA GLU A 48 1.83 -5.05 -3.71
C GLU A 48 2.32 -6.49 -3.75
N GLN A 49 1.76 -7.36 -2.91
CA GLN A 49 2.07 -8.79 -2.99
C GLN A 49 1.62 -9.38 -4.35
N ASN A 50 0.48 -8.96 -4.89
CA ASN A 50 0.04 -9.37 -6.22
C ASN A 50 0.95 -8.81 -7.32
N HIS A 51 1.45 -7.58 -7.17
CA HIS A 51 2.42 -7.00 -8.11
C HIS A 51 3.73 -7.80 -8.11
N TYR A 52 4.30 -8.06 -6.92
CA TYR A 52 5.50 -8.89 -6.75
C TYR A 52 5.34 -10.29 -7.38
N ASP A 53 4.20 -10.93 -7.15
CA ASP A 53 3.89 -12.25 -7.69
C ASP A 53 3.76 -12.20 -9.22
N THR A 54 3.12 -11.15 -9.76
CA THR A 54 2.97 -10.93 -11.20
C THR A 54 4.32 -10.74 -11.88
N LEU A 55 5.21 -9.91 -11.33
CA LEU A 55 6.57 -9.74 -11.85
C LEU A 55 7.38 -11.04 -11.78
N THR A 56 7.20 -11.83 -10.72
CA THR A 56 7.82 -13.16 -10.58
C THR A 56 7.32 -14.13 -11.65
N GLN A 57 6.04 -14.07 -12.00
CA GLN A 57 5.47 -14.87 -13.09
C GLN A 57 6.05 -14.45 -14.45
N ILE A 58 6.17 -13.15 -14.72
CA ILE A 58 6.78 -12.65 -15.97
C ILE A 58 8.24 -13.10 -16.08
N LEU A 59 9.02 -12.98 -14.99
CA LEU A 59 10.40 -13.45 -14.92
C LEU A 59 10.54 -14.97 -15.17
N SER A 60 9.54 -15.77 -14.79
CA SER A 60 9.52 -17.21 -15.07
C SER A 60 9.01 -17.57 -16.47
N GLY A 61 8.66 -16.57 -17.29
CA GLY A 61 8.25 -16.73 -18.68
C GLY A 61 6.74 -16.82 -18.89
N THR A 62 5.95 -16.50 -17.86
CA THR A 62 4.48 -16.50 -17.90
C THR A 62 3.93 -15.09 -17.73
N THR A 63 3.05 -14.65 -18.62
CA THR A 63 2.38 -13.35 -18.49
C THR A 63 0.92 -13.57 -18.16
N PRO A 64 0.44 -13.15 -16.98
CA PRO A 64 -0.96 -13.27 -16.63
C PRO A 64 -1.80 -12.46 -17.59
N ALA A 65 -2.92 -13.03 -18.04
CA ALA A 65 -3.96 -12.25 -18.68
C ALA A 65 -4.61 -11.39 -17.60
N MET A 66 -4.18 -10.14 -17.47
CA MET A 66 -4.84 -9.16 -16.62
C MET A 66 -6.19 -8.85 -17.26
N GLY A 67 -7.26 -9.44 -16.74
CA GLY A 67 -8.60 -9.11 -17.20
C GLY A 67 -8.84 -7.61 -16.98
N MET A 68 -9.21 -6.88 -18.05
CA MET A 68 -9.80 -5.55 -17.92
C MET A 68 -11.14 -5.67 -17.20
N GLY A 69 -11.10 -5.79 -15.88
CA GLY A 69 -12.25 -6.04 -15.03
C GLY A 69 -11.88 -5.67 -13.62
N GLY A 70 -12.10 -4.39 -13.28
CA GLY A 70 -12.08 -3.89 -11.92
C GLY A 70 -12.86 -4.84 -11.03
N GLY A 71 -12.15 -5.47 -10.11
CA GLY A 71 -12.66 -6.58 -9.33
C GLY A 71 -11.78 -6.78 -8.12
N GLN A 72 -11.67 -5.72 -7.32
CA GLN A 72 -11.34 -5.77 -5.91
C GLN A 72 -11.96 -7.05 -5.33
N LYS A 73 -11.15 -8.07 -5.00
CA LYS A 73 -11.63 -9.17 -4.16
C LYS A 73 -11.89 -8.57 -2.78
N PRO A 74 -13.15 -8.42 -2.34
CA PRO A 74 -13.41 -8.01 -0.98
C PRO A 74 -13.39 -9.29 -0.15
N ASN A 75 -12.21 -9.70 0.32
CA ASN A 75 -12.17 -10.68 1.40
C ASN A 75 -12.33 -9.94 2.74
N LEU A 76 -13.50 -9.33 2.92
CA LEU A 76 -13.98 -8.87 4.22
C LEU A 76 -14.66 -10.05 4.90
N GLN A 77 -13.85 -10.84 5.61
CA GLN A 77 -14.39 -11.81 6.55
C GLN A 77 -15.02 -11.05 7.72
N GLN A 78 -16.33 -10.93 7.61
CA GLN A 78 -17.30 -10.71 8.67
C GLN A 78 -17.01 -11.64 9.86
N MET A 79 -16.75 -11.07 11.04
CA MET A 79 -17.06 -11.73 12.30
C MET A 79 -17.72 -10.73 13.24
N GLY A 80 -19.01 -10.97 13.47
CA GLY A 80 -19.84 -10.21 14.39
C GLY A 80 -19.66 -10.64 15.85
N GLY A 81 -20.06 -9.71 16.72
CA GLY A 81 -20.74 -9.99 17.98
C GLY A 81 -19.90 -10.57 19.12
N GLN A 82 -19.59 -9.72 20.11
CA GLN A 82 -20.15 -9.89 21.44
C GLN A 82 -19.91 -8.67 22.33
N GLN A 83 -21.02 -8.14 22.81
CA GLN A 83 -21.12 -7.18 23.91
C GLN A 83 -21.20 -7.98 25.22
N PRO A 84 -20.58 -7.49 26.30
CA PRO A 84 -21.25 -7.55 27.60
C PRO A 84 -21.39 -6.16 28.24
N ALA A 85 -22.57 -5.91 28.77
CA ALA A 85 -22.84 -4.83 29.72
C ALA A 85 -22.53 -5.31 31.15
N ALA A 86 -21.87 -4.48 31.95
CA ALA A 86 -22.33 -4.00 33.27
C ALA A 86 -21.18 -3.62 34.24
N ALA A 87 -21.28 -2.37 34.71
CA ALA A 87 -20.99 -1.87 36.05
C ALA A 87 -19.58 -2.01 36.69
N ALA A 88 -18.89 -0.88 36.80
CA ALA A 88 -18.26 -0.47 38.06
C ALA A 88 -18.13 1.06 38.13
N GLN A 89 -18.78 1.63 39.14
CA GLN A 89 -18.80 3.02 39.53
C GLN A 89 -17.53 3.34 40.32
N ALA A 90 -16.74 4.32 39.89
CA ALA A 90 -15.69 4.93 40.72
C ALA A 90 -15.55 6.41 40.38
N GLN A 91 -15.62 7.23 41.43
CA GLN A 91 -15.64 8.69 41.40
C GLN A 91 -14.24 9.28 41.12
N SER A 92 -14.22 10.25 40.20
CA SER A 92 -13.39 11.47 40.13
C SER A 92 -11.89 11.44 40.45
N ILE A 93 -11.07 11.71 39.41
CA ILE A 93 -10.02 12.76 39.41
C ILE A 93 -9.94 13.34 37.97
N PRO A 94 -10.04 14.66 37.73
CA PRO A 94 -9.82 15.23 36.41
C PRO A 94 -8.31 15.40 36.15
N GLN A 95 -7.67 14.38 35.55
CA GLN A 95 -6.30 14.49 35.03
C GLN A 95 -6.37 14.81 33.53
N MET A 96 -6.60 16.08 33.21
CA MET A 96 -6.93 16.57 31.85
C MET A 96 -5.69 17.06 31.05
N SER A 97 -4.49 16.53 31.32
CA SER A 97 -3.25 17.04 30.71
C SER A 97 -2.39 16.00 29.98
N SER A 98 -2.64 14.69 30.11
CA SER A 98 -1.83 13.65 29.46
C SER A 98 -2.37 13.14 28.11
N GLN A 99 -3.65 13.35 27.82
CA GLN A 99 -4.31 12.76 26.64
C GLN A 99 -4.18 13.62 25.37
N ALA A 100 -3.97 14.92 25.50
CA ALA A 100 -3.72 15.81 24.36
C ALA A 100 -2.30 15.63 23.78
N GLN A 101 -1.31 15.35 24.64
CA GLN A 101 0.08 15.18 24.23
C GLN A 101 0.30 13.85 23.47
N SER A 102 -0.38 12.77 23.88
CA SER A 102 -0.32 11.48 23.18
C SER A 102 -1.01 11.52 21.81
N GLY A 103 -2.12 12.25 21.69
CA GLY A 103 -2.82 12.46 20.41
C GLY A 103 -1.95 13.19 19.38
N TYR A 104 -1.20 14.21 19.80
CA TYR A 104 -0.29 14.95 18.93
C TYR A 104 0.86 14.05 18.43
N GLN A 105 1.51 13.31 19.32
CA GLN A 105 2.60 12.39 18.96
C GLN A 105 2.14 11.29 17.98
N ASN A 106 0.94 10.74 18.19
CA ASN A 106 0.34 9.76 17.29
C ASN A 106 0.10 10.35 15.89
N LYS A 107 -0.41 11.58 15.80
CA LYS A 107 -0.65 12.24 14.51
C LYS A 107 0.67 12.51 13.77
N THR A 108 1.70 13.00 14.47
CA THR A 108 3.02 13.25 13.86
C THR A 108 3.65 11.96 13.34
N ARG A 109 3.53 10.86 14.09
CA ARG A 109 3.98 9.54 13.64
C ARG A 109 3.24 9.08 12.38
N ASP A 110 1.91 9.12 12.40
CA ASP A 110 1.09 8.70 11.26
C ASP A 110 1.37 9.56 10.01
N GLN A 111 1.58 10.87 10.20
CA GLN A 111 1.98 11.78 9.12
C GLN A 111 3.34 11.39 8.53
N TYR A 112 4.33 11.03 9.35
CA TYR A 112 5.63 10.55 8.87
C TYR A 112 5.49 9.28 8.03
N LEU A 113 4.74 8.29 8.53
CA LEU A 113 4.50 7.03 7.81
C LEU A 113 3.85 7.28 6.44
N CYS A 114 2.82 8.14 6.39
CA CYS A 114 2.16 8.47 5.13
C CYS A 114 3.09 9.24 4.17
N THR A 115 3.95 10.11 4.68
CA THR A 115 4.89 10.87 3.86
C THR A 115 5.93 9.96 3.21
N ASP A 116 6.50 9.02 3.98
CA ASP A 116 7.44 8.02 3.43
C ASP A 116 6.76 7.09 2.42
N ALA A 117 5.57 6.58 2.75
CA ALA A 117 4.79 5.74 1.85
C ALA A 117 4.49 6.47 0.54
N LEU A 118 3.98 7.71 0.58
CA LEU A 118 3.71 8.49 -0.62
C LEU A 118 4.96 8.80 -1.44
N GLY A 119 6.12 8.99 -0.80
CA GLY A 119 7.39 9.13 -1.50
C GLY A 119 7.80 7.85 -2.22
N THR A 120 7.56 6.70 -1.60
CA THR A 120 7.81 5.37 -2.16
C THR A 120 6.93 5.13 -3.39
N GLU A 121 5.62 5.35 -3.29
CA GLU A 121 4.67 5.21 -4.42
C GLU A 121 5.07 6.05 -5.64
N LYS A 122 5.48 7.30 -5.41
CA LYS A 122 5.95 8.18 -6.48
C LYS A 122 7.21 7.62 -7.15
N HIS A 123 8.13 7.06 -6.37
CA HIS A 123 9.35 6.46 -6.88
C HIS A 123 9.05 5.23 -7.73
N VAL A 124 8.30 4.26 -7.19
CA VAL A 124 7.97 3.00 -7.87
C VAL A 124 7.14 3.27 -9.13
N SER A 125 6.14 4.14 -9.06
CA SER A 125 5.33 4.54 -10.23
C SER A 125 6.19 5.12 -11.37
N SER A 126 7.23 5.90 -11.05
CA SER A 126 8.16 6.44 -12.05
C SER A 126 9.08 5.38 -12.68
N MET A 127 9.38 4.30 -11.96
CA MET A 127 10.14 3.17 -12.50
C MET A 127 9.30 2.38 -13.49
N TYR A 128 8.00 2.19 -13.21
CA TYR A 128 7.08 1.56 -14.16
C TYR A 128 7.00 2.34 -15.47
N ASP A 129 6.90 3.68 -15.44
CA ASP A 129 6.95 4.53 -16.64
C ASP A 129 8.16 4.15 -17.52
N THR A 130 9.35 4.17 -16.92
CA THR A 130 10.60 3.87 -17.63
C THR A 130 10.60 2.45 -18.18
N CYS A 131 10.17 1.47 -17.38
CA CYS A 131 10.11 0.08 -17.81
C CYS A 131 9.13 -0.10 -18.98
N ILE A 132 7.93 0.46 -18.92
CA ILE A 132 6.95 0.34 -20.00
C ILE A 132 7.51 0.83 -21.34
N PHE A 133 8.28 1.93 -21.36
CA PHE A 133 8.93 2.39 -22.59
C PHE A 133 9.95 1.40 -23.15
N GLU A 134 10.65 0.67 -22.28
CA GLU A 134 11.84 -0.13 -22.61
C GLU A 134 11.54 -1.60 -22.93
N PHE A 135 10.32 -2.08 -22.67
CA PHE A 135 9.90 -3.44 -23.01
C PHE A 135 9.37 -3.54 -24.44
N LYS A 136 9.69 -4.65 -25.11
CA LYS A 136 9.28 -4.89 -26.50
C LYS A 136 8.02 -5.74 -26.63
N ASP A 137 7.78 -6.61 -25.65
CA ASP A 137 6.64 -7.53 -25.67
C ASP A 137 5.36 -6.80 -25.22
N GLU A 138 4.38 -6.70 -26.11
CA GLU A 138 3.13 -5.96 -25.88
C GLU A 138 2.32 -6.51 -24.70
N SER A 139 2.39 -7.83 -24.46
CA SER A 139 1.69 -8.45 -23.33
C SER A 139 2.30 -7.99 -22.01
N VAL A 140 3.64 -7.95 -21.91
CA VAL A 140 4.31 -7.40 -20.72
C VAL A 140 4.00 -5.93 -20.55
N ARG A 141 4.08 -5.14 -21.62
CA ARG A 141 3.75 -3.70 -21.58
C ARG A 141 2.35 -3.47 -21.02
N ASN A 142 1.36 -4.24 -21.45
CA ASN A 142 -0.01 -4.13 -20.96
C ASN A 142 -0.14 -4.49 -19.48
N THR A 143 0.55 -5.55 -19.02
CA THR A 143 0.58 -5.91 -17.60
C THR A 143 1.27 -4.84 -16.76
N LEU A 144 2.41 -4.30 -17.20
CA LEU A 144 3.12 -3.23 -16.50
C LEU A 144 2.31 -1.93 -16.46
N ASN A 145 1.58 -1.58 -17.55
CA ASN A 145 0.66 -0.43 -17.54
C ASN A 145 -0.48 -0.60 -16.54
N HIS A 146 -1.00 -1.83 -16.39
CA HIS A 146 -2.03 -2.11 -15.40
C HIS A 146 -1.51 -1.85 -13.99
N ILE A 147 -0.35 -2.41 -13.65
CA ILE A 147 0.28 -2.21 -12.34
C ILE A 147 0.58 -0.73 -12.11
N GLN A 148 1.15 -0.04 -13.10
CA GLN A 148 1.44 1.39 -12.98
C GLN A 148 0.20 2.22 -12.61
N LYS A 149 -0.96 1.88 -13.17
CA LYS A 149 -2.21 2.54 -12.81
C LYS A 149 -2.56 2.27 -11.34
N GLU A 150 -2.37 1.05 -10.86
CA GLU A 150 -2.57 0.69 -9.45
C GLU A 150 -1.62 1.48 -8.53
N GLU A 151 -0.33 1.62 -8.87
CA GLU A 151 0.65 2.46 -8.14
C GLU A 151 0.17 3.93 -8.02
N GLN A 152 -0.37 4.50 -9.10
CA GLN A 152 -0.93 5.86 -9.07
C GLN A 152 -2.15 5.94 -8.15
N GLU A 153 -3.01 4.91 -8.14
CA GLU A 153 -4.15 4.82 -7.25
C GLU A 153 -3.74 4.62 -5.78
N HIS A 154 -2.65 3.92 -5.50
CA HIS A 154 -2.06 3.80 -4.15
C HIS A 154 -1.62 5.16 -3.62
N GLY A 155 -0.83 5.89 -4.41
CA GLY A 155 -0.42 7.26 -4.11
C GLY A 155 -1.63 8.17 -3.85
N LYS A 156 -2.69 8.05 -4.67
CA LYS A 156 -3.93 8.80 -4.47
C LYS A 156 -4.61 8.47 -3.14
N LYS A 157 -4.75 7.19 -2.77
CA LYS A 157 -5.38 6.76 -1.52
C LYS A 157 -4.64 7.32 -0.29
N ILE A 158 -3.31 7.31 -0.32
CA ILE A 158 -2.48 7.89 0.75
C ILE A 158 -2.66 9.40 0.80
N TYR A 159 -2.57 10.07 -0.35
CA TYR A 159 -2.79 11.51 -0.43
C TYR A 159 -4.17 11.92 0.13
N ASP A 160 -5.24 11.23 -0.27
CA ASP A 160 -6.60 11.52 0.18
C ASP A 160 -6.70 11.36 1.71
N TYR A 161 -6.10 10.31 2.27
CA TYR A 161 -6.04 10.11 3.72
C TYR A 161 -5.31 11.27 4.41
N MET A 162 -4.14 11.66 3.90
CA MET A 162 -3.35 12.74 4.49
C MET A 162 -4.10 14.08 4.39
N ALA A 163 -4.74 14.38 3.26
CA ALA A 163 -5.52 15.61 3.06
C ALA A 163 -6.71 15.68 4.02
N GLN A 164 -7.48 14.59 4.15
CA GLN A 164 -8.62 14.52 5.08
C GLN A 164 -8.21 14.69 6.55
N ASN A 165 -6.98 14.31 6.91
CA ASN A 165 -6.47 14.39 8.27
C ASN A 165 -5.61 15.65 8.53
N GLY A 166 -5.49 16.56 7.56
CA GLY A 166 -4.65 17.76 7.68
C GLY A 166 -3.18 17.42 7.92
N MET A 167 -2.69 16.40 7.23
CA MET A 167 -1.29 15.92 7.23
C MET A 167 -0.53 16.31 5.96
N TYR A 168 -1.25 16.85 4.96
CA TYR A 168 -0.70 17.32 3.69
C TYR A 168 -1.17 18.76 3.45
N SER A 169 -0.29 19.61 2.93
CA SER A 169 -0.53 21.03 2.67
C SER A 169 -0.09 21.39 1.26
#